data_AF-A0ABD5JE36-F1
#
_entry.id   AF-A0ABD5JE36-F1
#
_cell.length_a   1.000
_cell.length_b   1.000
_cell.length_c   1.000
_cell.angle_alpha   90.00
_cell.angle_beta   90.00
_cell.angle_gamma   90.00
#
_symmetry.space_group_name_H-M   'P 1'
#
loop_
_entity.id
_entity.type
_entity.pdbx_description
1 polymer ?
#
loop_
_entity_poly.entity_id
_entity_poly.type
_entity_poly.pdbx_seq_one_letter_code
_entity_poly.pdbx_strand_id
1 'polypeptide(L)'
;MTTEPDALRTLARTHLPADLAARWTGLLRPAAHLRPAGAADPVVGRLGGLPRLPEGTDWPVWEGRGPLGFVAELDCAALPGEELDIPLPADGRLAFFYYGDEDDDALVDTADPDTWAGARVLHLPPASADAPVRPAPPGLTPYPELPLTVHMAPSAPDFDLPALTAACGEDAFPDAFERAIWDHQSGVAHQIGGHAQAVQGAVEIVVAHGALGGRDVSWEDPRLEEEAGRWVLLAQFDSDEDVDMMWGDCGALYWLIRPDDLAAGRFEKAMFTWQCC
;
A
#
# COMPACT_ATOMS: atom_id res chain seq x y z
N MET A 1 13.95 -12.48 -9.77
CA MET A 1 13.08 -13.43 -10.49
C MET A 1 12.33 -12.62 -11.55
N THR A 2 12.45 -12.96 -12.83
CA THR A 2 11.65 -12.32 -13.88
C THR A 2 10.19 -12.72 -13.65
N THR A 3 9.36 -11.81 -13.15
CA THR A 3 7.91 -11.98 -13.10
C THR A 3 7.41 -12.07 -14.53
N GLU A 4 7.09 -13.29 -14.95
CA GLU A 4 6.51 -13.53 -16.26
C GLU A 4 5.14 -12.83 -16.27
N PRO A 5 4.86 -11.91 -17.22
CA PRO A 5 3.66 -11.06 -17.19
C PRO A 5 2.32 -11.82 -17.20
N ASP A 6 2.35 -13.15 -17.32
CA ASP A 6 1.18 -14.05 -17.31
C ASP A 6 1.22 -15.09 -16.17
N ALA A 7 2.08 -14.94 -15.17
CA ALA A 7 2.27 -15.93 -14.09
C ALA A 7 0.97 -16.22 -13.33
N LEU A 8 0.27 -15.18 -12.86
CA LEU A 8 -1.02 -15.34 -12.16
C LEU A 8 -2.08 -16.06 -13.01
N ARG A 9 -2.17 -15.73 -14.30
CA ARG A 9 -3.11 -16.41 -15.23
C ARG A 9 -2.71 -17.86 -15.47
N THR A 10 -1.41 -18.14 -15.52
CA THR A 10 -0.87 -19.49 -15.66
C THR A 10 -1.16 -20.33 -14.43
N LEU A 11 -0.98 -19.77 -13.22
CA LEU A 11 -1.36 -20.43 -11.97
C LEU A 11 -2.86 -20.75 -11.94
N ALA A 12 -3.71 -19.78 -12.29
CA ALA A 12 -5.16 -19.99 -12.35
C ALA A 12 -5.53 -21.13 -13.31
N ARG A 13 -4.98 -21.16 -14.53
CA ARG A 13 -5.23 -22.23 -15.52
C ARG A 13 -4.69 -23.59 -15.09
N THR A 14 -3.64 -23.62 -14.27
CA THR A 14 -2.98 -24.84 -13.81
C THR A 14 -3.75 -25.49 -12.68
N HIS A 15 -4.27 -24.69 -11.76
CA HIS A 15 -4.85 -25.17 -10.50
C HIS A 15 -6.38 -25.15 -10.43
N LEU A 16 -7.05 -24.41 -11.33
CA LEU A 16 -8.51 -24.20 -11.27
C LEU A 16 -9.24 -24.76 -12.51
N PRO A 17 -10.51 -25.18 -12.37
CA PRO A 17 -11.40 -25.40 -13.51
C PRO A 17 -11.50 -24.15 -14.41
N ALA A 18 -11.69 -24.35 -15.72
CA ALA A 18 -11.59 -23.27 -16.71
C ALA A 18 -12.54 -22.09 -16.46
N ASP A 19 -13.75 -22.35 -15.97
CA ASP A 19 -14.75 -21.34 -15.63
C ASP A 19 -14.36 -20.54 -14.37
N LEU A 20 -13.86 -21.21 -13.33
CA LEU A 20 -13.37 -20.56 -12.12
C LEU A 20 -12.09 -19.76 -12.40
N ALA A 21 -11.16 -20.32 -13.18
CA ALA A 21 -9.96 -19.62 -13.62
C ALA A 21 -10.29 -18.33 -14.38
N ALA A 22 -11.30 -18.37 -15.26
CA ALA A 22 -11.75 -17.20 -16.00
C ALA A 22 -12.38 -16.13 -15.08
N ARG A 23 -13.22 -16.53 -14.12
CA ARG A 23 -13.81 -15.61 -13.14
C ARG A 23 -12.75 -14.95 -12.26
N TRP A 24 -11.85 -15.73 -11.67
CA TRP A 24 -10.75 -15.22 -10.84
C TRP A 24 -9.80 -14.31 -11.63
N THR A 25 -9.41 -14.72 -12.84
CA THR A 25 -8.53 -13.93 -13.70
C THR A 25 -9.18 -12.59 -14.12
N GLY A 26 -10.51 -12.53 -14.19
CA GLY A 26 -11.27 -11.31 -14.45
C GLY A 26 -11.21 -10.29 -13.32
N LEU A 27 -10.76 -10.70 -12.13
CA LEU A 27 -10.60 -9.83 -10.95
C LEU A 27 -9.17 -9.28 -10.80
N LEU A 28 -8.21 -9.70 -11.64
CA LEU A 28 -6.86 -9.17 -11.59
C LEU A 28 -6.84 -7.67 -11.91
N ARG A 29 -6.07 -6.91 -11.15
CA ARG A 29 -5.93 -5.46 -11.30
C ARG A 29 -4.51 -5.07 -11.67
N PRO A 30 -4.28 -4.09 -12.56
CA PRO A 30 -2.94 -3.60 -12.83
C PRO A 30 -2.36 -2.93 -11.58
N ALA A 31 -1.13 -3.30 -11.21
CA ALA A 31 -0.39 -2.71 -10.12
C ALA A 31 0.97 -2.22 -10.62
N ALA A 32 1.42 -1.09 -10.08
CA ALA A 32 2.74 -0.54 -10.28
C ALA A 32 3.66 -1.08 -9.19
N HIS A 33 4.33 -2.20 -9.46
CA HIS A 33 5.29 -2.78 -8.52
C HIS A 33 6.58 -1.94 -8.51
N LEU A 34 7.00 -1.55 -7.32
CA LEU A 34 8.18 -0.74 -7.11
C LEU A 34 9.35 -1.64 -6.77
N ARG A 35 10.49 -1.42 -7.44
CA ARG A 35 11.71 -2.21 -7.25
C ARG A 35 12.93 -1.29 -7.20
N PRO A 36 14.04 -1.73 -6.59
CA PRO A 36 15.31 -1.00 -6.67
C PRO A 36 15.65 -0.62 -8.11
N ALA A 37 15.94 0.66 -8.35
CA ALA A 37 16.33 1.15 -9.67
C ALA A 37 17.80 0.80 -9.97
N GLY A 38 18.04 0.16 -11.10
CA GLY A 38 19.38 0.04 -11.67
C GLY A 38 19.87 1.36 -12.26
N ALA A 39 21.17 1.45 -12.58
CA ALA A 39 21.79 2.68 -13.10
C ALA A 39 21.18 3.23 -14.41
N ALA A 40 20.47 2.40 -15.17
CA ALA A 40 19.82 2.77 -16.43
C ALA A 40 18.28 2.81 -16.34
N ASP A 41 17.70 2.44 -15.19
CA ASP A 41 16.26 2.42 -15.00
C ASP A 41 15.73 3.86 -14.79
N PRO A 42 14.55 4.21 -15.32
CA PRO A 42 13.89 5.46 -14.97
C PRO A 42 13.48 5.41 -13.49
N VAL A 43 13.88 6.42 -12.73
CA VAL A 43 13.52 6.56 -11.32
C VAL A 43 12.14 7.20 -11.20
N VAL A 44 11.24 6.54 -10.46
CA VAL A 44 9.88 7.02 -10.21
C VAL A 44 9.70 7.54 -8.78
N GLY A 45 10.68 7.32 -7.91
CA GLY A 45 10.61 7.69 -6.51
C GLY A 45 11.74 7.07 -5.70
N ARG A 46 11.56 7.00 -4.37
CA ARG A 46 12.49 6.38 -3.44
C ARG A 46 11.81 5.87 -2.18
N LEU A 47 12.44 4.89 -1.53
CA LEU A 47 12.26 4.60 -0.11
C LEU A 47 13.26 5.40 0.71
N GLY A 48 12.87 5.75 1.94
CA GLY A 48 13.75 6.33 2.95
C GLY A 48 14.49 7.60 2.53
N GLY A 49 15.54 7.93 3.28
CA GLY A 49 16.29 9.17 3.15
C GLY A 49 15.59 10.35 3.81
N LEU A 50 15.88 11.56 3.31
CA LEU A 50 15.28 12.79 3.80
C LEU A 50 14.25 13.35 2.80
N PRO A 51 13.04 13.72 3.24
CA PRO A 51 12.05 14.30 2.36
C PRO A 51 12.46 15.72 1.94
N ARG A 52 12.12 16.08 0.71
CA ARG A 52 12.19 17.47 0.23
C ARG A 52 10.84 18.13 0.49
N LEU A 53 10.72 18.76 1.65
CA LEU A 53 9.51 19.49 2.05
C LEU A 53 9.63 20.96 1.61
N PRO A 54 8.65 21.48 0.84
CA PRO A 54 8.60 22.90 0.49
C PRO A 54 8.68 23.82 1.72
N GLU A 55 9.06 25.07 1.50
CA GLU A 55 8.99 26.08 2.57
C GLU A 55 7.54 26.24 3.05
N GLY A 56 7.35 26.26 4.38
CA GLY A 56 6.02 26.30 5.01
C GLY A 56 5.33 24.94 5.16
N THR A 57 5.90 23.85 4.67
CA THR A 57 5.42 22.49 4.97
C THR A 57 6.14 21.96 6.22
N ASP A 58 5.36 21.72 7.28
CA ASP A 58 5.86 21.13 8.51
C ASP A 58 6.13 19.63 8.34
N TRP A 59 7.08 19.11 9.14
CA TRP A 59 7.27 17.68 9.25
C TRP A 59 6.04 17.04 9.92
N PRO A 60 5.49 15.92 9.40
CA PRO A 60 4.36 15.25 10.04
C PRO A 60 4.66 14.79 11.47
N VAL A 61 3.80 15.17 12.43
CA VAL A 61 3.94 14.84 13.85
C VAL A 61 2.64 14.22 14.36
N TRP A 62 2.76 13.15 15.15
CA TRP A 62 1.70 12.66 16.02
C TRP A 62 1.80 13.38 17.35
N GLU A 63 0.84 14.28 17.61
CA GLU A 63 0.80 15.08 18.82
C GLU A 63 0.84 14.20 20.08
N GLY A 64 1.77 14.50 20.99
CA GLY A 64 2.01 13.72 22.20
C GLY A 64 2.91 12.48 22.04
N ARG A 65 3.24 12.08 20.80
CA ARG A 65 4.15 10.96 20.50
C ARG A 65 5.46 11.43 19.87
N GLY A 66 5.39 12.11 18.73
CA GLY A 66 6.60 12.59 18.06
C GLY A 66 6.50 12.69 16.53
N PRO A 67 7.61 13.02 15.87
CA PRO A 67 7.70 13.08 14.42
C PRO A 67 7.53 11.68 13.79
N LEU A 68 6.87 11.61 12.64
CA LEU A 68 6.70 10.36 11.89
C LEU A 68 7.96 10.09 11.04
N GLY A 69 8.36 8.82 10.94
CA GLY A 69 9.38 8.33 10.01
C GLY A 69 8.97 8.56 8.56
N PHE A 70 9.91 8.98 7.72
CA PHE A 70 9.68 9.13 6.28
C PHE A 70 9.88 7.77 5.60
N VAL A 71 8.80 7.21 5.06
CA VAL A 71 8.79 5.86 4.46
C VAL A 71 9.19 5.95 2.99
N ALA A 72 8.50 6.75 2.20
CA ALA A 72 8.73 6.79 0.75
C ALA A 72 8.24 8.09 0.13
N GLU A 73 8.75 8.39 -1.05
CA GLU A 73 8.20 9.45 -1.91
C GLU A 73 8.22 9.03 -3.38
N LEU A 74 7.11 9.26 -4.07
CA LEU A 74 6.91 8.91 -5.47
C LEU A 74 6.51 10.12 -6.29
N ASP A 75 7.07 10.26 -7.49
CA ASP A 75 6.69 11.29 -8.46
C ASP A 75 5.50 10.80 -9.29
N CYS A 76 4.37 11.49 -9.15
CA CYS A 76 3.13 11.10 -9.81
C CYS A 76 3.26 11.15 -11.35
N ALA A 77 4.05 12.09 -11.88
CA ALA A 77 4.26 12.24 -13.32
C ALA A 77 5.20 11.15 -13.90
N ALA A 78 5.99 10.51 -13.05
CA ALA A 78 6.88 9.42 -13.44
C ALA A 78 6.21 8.03 -13.37
N LEU A 79 5.10 7.92 -12.63
CA LEU A 79 4.31 6.69 -12.55
C LEU A 79 3.44 6.50 -13.79
N PRO A 80 3.17 5.24 -14.21
CA PRO A 80 2.31 4.93 -15.35
C PRO A 80 0.83 5.06 -14.98
N GLY A 81 0.39 6.27 -14.62
CA GLY A 81 -0.96 6.53 -14.10
C GLY A 81 -2.09 6.12 -15.05
N GLU A 82 -1.88 6.19 -16.37
CA GLU A 82 -2.87 5.77 -17.37
C GLU A 82 -3.07 4.24 -17.45
N GLU A 83 -2.10 3.45 -16.97
CA GLU A 83 -2.17 1.98 -16.95
C GLU A 83 -2.73 1.45 -15.62
N LEU A 84 -2.79 2.28 -14.59
CA LEU A 84 -3.39 1.97 -13.31
C LEU A 84 -4.90 2.15 -13.35
N ASP A 85 -5.61 1.41 -12.49
CA ASP A 85 -7.06 1.52 -12.34
C ASP A 85 -7.48 2.49 -11.21
N ILE A 86 -6.57 3.37 -10.80
CA ILE A 86 -6.79 4.43 -9.83
C ILE A 86 -6.40 5.80 -10.42
N PRO A 87 -7.14 6.89 -10.12
CA PRO A 87 -6.87 8.21 -10.69
C PRO A 87 -5.74 8.94 -9.95
N LEU A 88 -4.48 8.53 -10.15
CA LEU A 88 -3.34 9.25 -9.59
C LEU A 88 -3.28 10.70 -10.09
N PRO A 89 -2.76 11.64 -9.28
CA PRO A 89 -2.48 12.99 -9.75
C PRO A 89 -1.59 12.97 -11.00
N ALA A 90 -1.79 13.91 -11.92
CA ALA A 90 -0.94 14.02 -13.11
C ALA A 90 0.46 14.59 -12.79
N ASP A 91 0.59 15.29 -11.67
CA ASP A 91 1.81 15.94 -11.23
C ASP A 91 1.94 15.93 -9.69
N GLY A 92 3.09 16.42 -9.23
CA GLY A 92 3.43 16.44 -7.82
C GLY A 92 4.04 15.13 -7.35
N ARG A 93 4.18 15.01 -6.04
CA ARG A 93 4.79 13.87 -5.38
C ARG A 93 3.93 13.42 -4.22
N LEU A 94 3.79 12.12 -4.03
CA LEU A 94 3.19 11.56 -2.82
C LEU A 94 4.30 11.19 -1.86
N ALA A 95 4.27 11.73 -0.64
CA ALA A 95 5.21 11.42 0.43
C ALA A 95 4.48 10.73 1.58
N PHE A 96 4.99 9.56 1.99
CA PHE A 96 4.38 8.68 2.97
C PHE A 96 5.19 8.71 4.27
N PHE A 97 4.47 8.81 5.39
CA PHE A 97 5.06 8.90 6.72
C PHE A 97 4.33 7.98 7.70
N TYR A 98 5.08 7.31 8.57
CA TYR A 98 4.56 6.39 9.57
C TYR A 98 5.34 6.51 10.89
N TYR A 99 4.63 6.37 12.01
CA TYR A 99 5.18 6.28 13.35
C TYR A 99 5.27 4.81 13.74
N GLY A 100 6.46 4.21 13.70
CA GLY A 100 6.65 2.83 14.15
C GLY A 100 7.91 2.19 13.62
N ASP A 101 8.89 2.05 14.51
CA ASP A 101 9.97 1.05 14.47
C ASP A 101 10.61 0.89 15.87
N GLU A 102 10.56 1.93 16.72
CA GLU A 102 11.33 1.96 17.99
C GLU A 102 10.48 2.05 19.28
N ASP A 103 9.14 2.18 19.21
CA ASP A 103 8.27 2.44 20.38
C ASP A 103 7.13 1.42 20.48
N ASP A 104 7.36 0.34 21.24
CA ASP A 104 6.41 -0.76 21.49
C ASP A 104 5.07 -0.29 22.13
N ASP A 105 5.02 0.94 22.68
CA ASP A 105 3.86 1.48 23.39
C ASP A 105 2.93 2.36 22.50
N ALA A 106 3.21 2.47 21.20
CA ALA A 106 2.48 3.35 20.27
C ALA A 106 2.41 2.80 18.84
N LEU A 107 1.29 2.13 18.54
CA LEU A 107 0.97 1.62 17.20
C LEU A 107 -0.25 2.34 16.64
N VAL A 108 -0.33 2.44 15.31
CA VAL A 108 -1.53 2.91 14.63
C VAL A 108 -2.50 1.75 14.49
N ASP A 109 -3.65 1.88 15.13
CA ASP A 109 -4.77 0.94 15.04
C ASP A 109 -5.89 1.58 14.21
N THR A 110 -6.23 0.97 13.10
CA THR A 110 -7.29 1.44 12.20
C THR A 110 -8.64 1.54 12.90
N ALA A 111 -8.89 0.73 13.93
CA ALA A 111 -10.10 0.78 14.75
C ALA A 111 -10.08 1.90 15.82
N ASP A 112 -8.95 2.59 16.00
CA ASP A 112 -8.74 3.69 16.94
C ASP A 112 -8.44 5.02 16.24
N PRO A 113 -9.44 5.91 16.08
CA PRO A 113 -9.25 7.23 15.50
C PRO A 113 -8.19 8.10 16.19
N ASP A 114 -7.94 7.90 17.49
CA ASP A 114 -6.94 8.68 18.25
C ASP A 114 -5.50 8.33 17.82
N THR A 115 -5.32 7.18 17.17
CA THR A 115 -4.02 6.72 16.67
C THR A 115 -3.76 7.06 15.21
N TRP A 116 -4.79 7.44 14.44
CA TRP A 116 -4.66 7.73 13.01
C TRP A 116 -3.66 8.86 12.71
N ALA A 117 -3.30 9.66 13.72
CA ALA A 117 -2.24 10.65 13.61
C ALA A 117 -0.84 10.09 13.33
N GLY A 118 -0.61 8.81 13.63
CA GLY A 118 0.67 8.13 13.39
C GLY A 118 0.95 7.73 11.94
N ALA A 119 0.03 7.96 10.98
CA ALA A 119 0.29 7.73 9.56
C ALA A 119 -0.18 8.92 8.71
N ARG A 120 0.61 9.34 7.72
CA ARG A 120 0.30 10.51 6.88
C ARG A 120 0.73 10.30 5.43
N VAL A 121 -0.08 10.80 4.51
CA VAL A 121 0.26 10.98 3.10
C VAL A 121 0.16 12.45 2.76
N LEU A 122 1.22 13.00 2.17
CA LEU A 122 1.25 14.38 1.68
C LEU A 122 1.33 14.37 0.15
N HIS A 123 0.45 15.13 -0.51
CA HIS A 123 0.65 15.49 -1.92
C HIS A 123 1.39 16.82 -1.98
N LEU A 124 2.65 16.73 -2.37
CA LEU A 124 3.57 17.83 -2.47
C LEU A 124 3.65 18.30 -3.93
N PRO A 125 3.99 19.57 -4.18
CA PRO A 125 4.30 20.02 -5.53
C PRO A 125 5.48 19.21 -6.12
N PRO A 126 5.64 19.24 -7.46
CA PRO A 126 6.80 18.64 -8.11
C PRO A 126 8.10 19.13 -7.46
N ALA A 127 9.11 18.27 -7.41
CA ALA A 127 10.38 18.64 -6.80
C ALA A 127 10.99 19.83 -7.57
N SER A 128 11.04 20.99 -6.92
CA SER A 128 11.90 22.07 -7.38
C SER A 128 13.35 21.67 -7.10
N ALA A 129 14.27 21.98 -8.01
CA ALA A 129 15.71 21.84 -7.77
C ALA A 129 16.16 22.62 -6.52
N ASP A 130 15.41 23.67 -6.16
CA ASP A 130 15.67 24.54 -5.01
C ASP A 130 14.91 24.11 -3.74
N ALA A 131 14.11 23.04 -3.79
CA ALA A 131 13.39 22.57 -2.61
C ALA A 131 14.38 22.06 -1.55
N PRO A 132 14.39 22.63 -0.33
CA PRO A 132 15.37 22.27 0.68
C PRO A 132 15.13 20.82 1.13
N VAL A 133 16.22 20.06 1.26
CA VAL A 133 16.20 18.80 2.00
C VAL A 133 15.95 19.14 3.46
N ARG A 134 14.88 18.59 4.05
CA ARG A 134 14.56 18.85 5.45
C ARG A 134 15.40 17.91 6.32
N PRO A 135 16.22 18.40 7.27
CA PRO A 135 16.90 17.52 8.21
C PRO A 135 15.87 16.78 9.06
N ALA A 136 16.21 15.55 9.45
CA ALA A 136 15.40 14.77 10.36
C ALA A 136 15.22 15.51 11.69
N PRO A 137 14.01 15.51 12.26
CA PRO A 137 13.79 15.98 13.61
C PRO A 137 14.66 15.23 14.64
N PRO A 138 14.99 15.84 15.79
CA PRO A 138 15.74 15.17 16.85
C PRO A 138 15.04 13.88 17.30
N GLY A 139 15.82 12.80 17.47
CA GLY A 139 15.31 11.49 17.88
C GLY A 139 14.74 10.63 16.75
N LEU A 140 14.76 11.10 15.50
CA LEU A 140 14.36 10.33 14.33
C LEU A 140 15.59 9.96 13.50
N THR A 141 15.82 8.66 13.32
CA THR A 141 16.83 8.13 12.41
C THR A 141 16.18 7.87 11.04
N PRO A 142 16.61 8.53 9.95
CA PRO A 142 16.09 8.23 8.63
C PRO A 142 16.49 6.84 8.17
N TYR A 143 15.58 6.12 7.53
CA TYR A 143 15.93 4.91 6.77
C TYR A 143 16.93 5.24 5.65
N PRO A 144 17.80 4.30 5.26
CA PRO A 144 18.58 4.37 4.03
C PRO A 144 17.74 4.79 2.82
N GLU A 145 18.33 5.61 1.95
CA GLU A 145 17.69 6.00 0.69
C GLU A 145 17.87 4.90 -0.36
N LEU A 146 16.76 4.47 -0.99
CA LEU A 146 16.78 3.55 -2.11
C LEU A 146 15.95 4.09 -3.28
N PRO A 147 16.57 4.46 -4.40
CA PRO A 147 15.86 4.86 -5.61
C PRO A 147 15.01 3.70 -6.16
N LEU A 148 13.79 4.03 -6.57
CA LEU A 148 12.81 3.06 -7.07
C LEU A 148 12.55 3.28 -8.56
N THR A 149 12.36 2.17 -9.27
CA THR A 149 11.75 2.13 -10.60
C THR A 149 10.47 1.31 -10.55
N VAL A 150 9.68 1.34 -11.62
CA VAL A 150 8.36 0.71 -11.68
C VAL A 150 8.35 -0.45 -12.68
N HIS A 151 7.56 -1.47 -12.37
CA HIS A 151 7.20 -2.54 -13.27
C HIS A 151 5.70 -2.81 -13.18
N MET A 152 4.98 -2.67 -14.29
CA MET A 152 3.55 -2.98 -14.34
C MET A 152 3.34 -4.50 -14.38
N ALA A 153 2.53 -5.02 -13.47
CA ALA A 153 2.10 -6.41 -13.48
C ALA A 153 0.69 -6.54 -12.89
N PRO A 154 -0.03 -7.63 -13.18
CA PRO A 154 -1.29 -7.91 -12.50
C PRO A 154 -1.05 -8.23 -11.02
N SER A 155 -1.96 -7.76 -10.18
CA SER A 155 -2.11 -8.11 -8.77
C SER A 155 -3.38 -8.96 -8.59
N ALA A 156 -3.37 -9.86 -7.61
CA ALA A 156 -4.48 -10.76 -7.30
C ALA A 156 -5.23 -10.28 -6.04
N PRO A 157 -6.56 -10.42 -6.00
CA PRO A 157 -7.33 -10.13 -4.80
C PRO A 157 -6.94 -11.07 -3.66
N ASP A 158 -7.00 -10.56 -2.44
CA ASP A 158 -6.93 -11.38 -1.24
C ASP A 158 -8.11 -12.38 -1.19
N PHE A 159 -7.88 -13.56 -0.61
CA PHE A 159 -8.88 -14.62 -0.58
C PHE A 159 -10.07 -14.31 0.33
N ASP A 160 -9.91 -13.41 1.31
CA ASP A 160 -10.96 -12.98 2.22
C ASP A 160 -11.77 -11.79 1.67
N LEU A 161 -11.44 -11.27 0.48
CA LEU A 161 -12.14 -10.14 -0.09
C LEU A 161 -13.57 -10.53 -0.54
N PRO A 162 -14.64 -9.86 -0.07
CA PRO A 162 -16.01 -10.27 -0.40
C PRO A 162 -16.33 -10.28 -1.90
N ALA A 163 -15.73 -9.38 -2.67
CA ALA A 163 -15.87 -9.35 -4.13
C ALA A 163 -15.40 -10.67 -4.79
N LEU A 164 -14.40 -11.33 -4.20
CA LEU A 164 -13.93 -12.63 -4.65
C LEU A 164 -14.98 -13.71 -4.38
N THR A 165 -15.52 -13.77 -3.16
CA THR A 165 -16.60 -14.70 -2.77
C THR A 165 -17.83 -14.51 -3.65
N ALA A 166 -18.26 -13.26 -3.90
CA ALA A 166 -19.40 -12.94 -4.75
C ALA A 166 -19.20 -13.42 -6.20
N ALA A 167 -17.97 -13.32 -6.73
CA ALA A 167 -17.65 -13.72 -8.10
C ALA A 167 -17.43 -15.24 -8.26
N CYS A 168 -16.76 -15.87 -7.30
CA CYS A 168 -16.22 -17.22 -7.43
C CYS A 168 -16.99 -18.27 -6.62
N GLY A 169 -17.64 -17.86 -5.52
CA GLY A 169 -18.30 -18.71 -4.54
C GLY A 169 -17.50 -18.85 -3.25
N GLU A 170 -18.19 -19.21 -2.16
CA GLU A 170 -17.55 -19.59 -0.89
C GLU A 170 -16.72 -20.88 -1.07
N ASP A 171 -15.57 -20.95 -0.41
CA ASP A 171 -14.64 -22.09 -0.45
C ASP A 171 -14.32 -22.57 -1.87
N ALA A 172 -14.31 -21.65 -2.84
CA ALA A 172 -14.19 -21.99 -4.26
C ALA A 172 -12.77 -22.44 -4.64
N PHE A 173 -11.76 -22.06 -3.86
CA PHE A 173 -10.36 -22.27 -4.21
C PHE A 173 -9.78 -23.48 -3.47
N PRO A 174 -9.04 -24.36 -4.16
CA PRO A 174 -8.31 -25.43 -3.50
C PRO A 174 -7.04 -24.89 -2.83
N ASP A 175 -6.63 -25.45 -1.69
CA ASP A 175 -5.40 -25.08 -0.96
C ASP A 175 -4.16 -25.02 -1.85
N ALA A 176 -4.10 -25.88 -2.88
CA ALA A 176 -2.98 -25.92 -3.82
C ALA A 176 -2.88 -24.65 -4.67
N PHE A 177 -4.01 -24.00 -4.99
CA PHE A 177 -4.03 -22.73 -5.69
C PHE A 177 -3.64 -21.58 -4.76
N GLU A 178 -4.22 -21.53 -3.56
CA GLU A 178 -3.91 -20.50 -2.56
C GLU A 178 -2.41 -20.49 -2.22
N ARG A 179 -1.81 -21.67 -1.97
CA ARG A 179 -0.37 -21.80 -1.77
C ARG A 179 0.44 -21.36 -2.99
N ALA A 180 0.00 -21.67 -4.20
CA ALA A 180 0.72 -21.25 -5.40
C ALA A 180 0.70 -19.73 -5.59
N ILE A 181 -0.39 -19.06 -5.21
CA ILE A 181 -0.48 -17.60 -5.17
C ILE A 181 0.45 -17.05 -4.07
N TRP A 182 0.39 -17.60 -2.86
CA TRP A 182 1.26 -17.23 -1.76
C TRP A 182 2.75 -17.33 -2.13
N ASP A 183 3.18 -18.47 -2.67
CA ASP A 183 4.56 -18.71 -3.09
C ASP A 183 4.98 -17.73 -4.20
N HIS A 184 4.08 -17.42 -5.14
CA HIS A 184 4.35 -16.45 -6.20
C HIS A 184 4.51 -15.02 -5.67
N GLN A 185 3.72 -14.68 -4.66
CA GLN A 185 3.69 -13.38 -4.00
C GLN A 185 4.76 -13.22 -2.91
N SER A 186 5.55 -14.26 -2.65
CA SER A 186 6.62 -14.23 -1.65
C SER A 186 7.76 -13.28 -2.02
N GLY A 187 8.30 -12.59 -1.01
CA GLY A 187 9.37 -11.61 -1.13
C GLY A 187 8.87 -10.17 -0.97
N VAL A 188 9.81 -9.22 -1.05
CA VAL A 188 9.54 -7.79 -0.80
C VAL A 188 8.57 -7.22 -1.85
N ALA A 189 7.45 -6.70 -1.35
CA ALA A 189 6.31 -6.25 -2.15
C ALA A 189 5.95 -4.76 -1.92
N HIS A 190 6.70 -3.85 -2.56
CA HIS A 190 6.32 -2.44 -2.64
C HIS A 190 5.43 -2.20 -3.87
N GLN A 191 4.28 -1.53 -3.73
CA GLN A 191 3.39 -1.29 -4.87
C GLN A 191 2.46 -0.06 -4.74
N ILE A 192 1.99 0.41 -5.90
CA ILE A 192 0.93 1.43 -6.05
C ILE A 192 -0.24 0.86 -6.84
N GLY A 193 -1.45 1.07 -6.33
CA GLY A 193 -2.67 0.56 -6.96
C GLY A 193 -2.77 -0.97 -6.93
N GLY A 194 -3.73 -1.51 -7.68
CA GLY A 194 -4.01 -2.94 -7.69
C GLY A 194 -4.68 -3.46 -6.41
N HIS A 195 -4.49 -4.74 -6.14
CA HIS A 195 -4.87 -5.43 -4.90
C HIS A 195 -3.69 -5.52 -3.95
N ALA A 196 -3.94 -5.33 -2.66
CA ALA A 196 -2.93 -5.51 -1.63
C ALA A 196 -2.42 -6.96 -1.60
N GLN A 197 -1.11 -7.14 -1.40
CA GLN A 197 -0.56 -8.44 -1.03
C GLN A 197 -0.63 -8.55 0.49
N ALA A 198 -1.83 -8.82 1.01
CA ALA A 198 -2.10 -8.80 2.44
C ALA A 198 -1.44 -9.97 3.18
N VAL A 199 -1.05 -9.73 4.44
CA VAL A 199 -0.40 -10.72 5.31
C VAL A 199 -1.42 -11.43 6.21
N GLN A 200 -2.44 -10.72 6.68
CA GLN A 200 -3.43 -11.18 7.66
C GLN A 200 -4.88 -11.02 7.16
N GLY A 201 -5.09 -11.15 5.84
CA GLY A 201 -6.40 -11.03 5.18
C GLY A 201 -6.71 -9.63 4.66
N ALA A 202 -7.82 -9.50 3.91
CA ALA A 202 -8.18 -8.30 3.15
C ALA A 202 -8.12 -6.98 3.96
N VAL A 203 -7.12 -6.15 3.64
CA VAL A 203 -6.90 -4.84 4.27
C VAL A 203 -8.07 -3.86 4.03
N GLU A 204 -8.83 -4.04 2.95
CA GLU A 204 -10.06 -3.31 2.63
C GLU A 204 -11.12 -3.47 3.72
N ILE A 205 -11.25 -4.67 4.29
CA ILE A 205 -12.20 -4.95 5.37
C ILE A 205 -11.75 -4.27 6.68
N VAL A 206 -10.44 -4.22 6.92
CA VAL A 206 -9.87 -3.55 8.11
C VAL A 206 -10.10 -2.03 8.06
N VAL A 207 -9.85 -1.39 6.92
CA VAL A 207 -10.13 0.05 6.78
C VAL A 207 -11.64 0.35 6.76
N ALA A 208 -12.46 -0.53 6.19
CA ALA A 208 -13.91 -0.41 6.27
C ALA A 208 -14.42 -0.45 7.70
N HIS A 209 -13.88 -1.35 8.53
CA HIS A 209 -14.20 -1.44 9.95
C HIS A 209 -13.86 -0.14 10.68
N GLY A 210 -12.65 0.39 10.50
CA GLY A 210 -12.25 1.69 11.04
C GLY A 210 -13.16 2.84 10.56
N ALA A 211 -13.49 2.88 9.27
CA ALA A 211 -14.34 3.90 8.66
C ALA A 211 -15.78 3.90 9.19
N LEU A 212 -16.29 2.74 9.62
CA LEU A 212 -17.63 2.58 10.17
C LEU A 212 -17.72 2.86 11.68
N GLY A 213 -16.59 3.09 12.35
CA GLY A 213 -16.54 3.38 13.79
C GLY A 213 -15.59 2.47 14.58
N GLY A 214 -14.83 1.59 13.91
CA GLY A 214 -13.77 0.81 14.52
C GLY A 214 -14.26 -0.01 15.70
N ARG A 215 -13.72 0.24 16.89
CA ARG A 215 -14.03 -0.51 18.13
C ARG A 215 -15.52 -0.63 18.48
N ASP A 216 -16.36 0.27 17.99
CA ASP A 216 -17.81 0.25 18.22
C ASP A 216 -18.59 -0.59 17.18
N VAL A 217 -17.89 -1.21 16.22
CA VAL A 217 -18.46 -1.98 15.11
C VAL A 217 -18.08 -3.46 15.25
N SER A 218 -19.05 -4.35 15.04
CA SER A 218 -18.78 -5.80 14.98
C SER A 218 -18.13 -6.17 13.65
N TRP A 219 -17.23 -7.15 13.65
CA TRP A 219 -16.71 -7.76 12.41
C TRP A 219 -17.77 -8.52 11.61
N GLU A 220 -18.95 -8.77 12.20
CA GLU A 220 -20.13 -9.34 11.53
C GLU A 220 -21.09 -8.26 11.01
N ASP A 221 -20.74 -6.97 11.09
CA ASP A 221 -21.61 -5.90 10.61
C ASP A 221 -21.84 -6.01 9.09
N PRO A 222 -23.11 -6.11 8.63
CA PRO A 222 -23.41 -6.36 7.22
C PRO A 222 -22.97 -5.21 6.29
N ARG A 223 -22.63 -4.03 6.84
CA ARG A 223 -22.14 -2.89 6.07
C ARG A 223 -20.68 -3.03 5.68
N LEU A 224 -19.91 -3.92 6.32
CA LEU A 224 -18.46 -4.05 6.08
C LEU A 224 -18.15 -4.42 4.63
N GLU A 225 -18.89 -5.36 4.06
CA GLU A 225 -18.69 -5.81 2.68
C GLU A 225 -18.89 -4.67 1.67
N GLU A 226 -20.01 -3.94 1.79
CA GLU A 226 -20.28 -2.80 0.92
C GLU A 226 -19.24 -1.69 1.11
N GLU A 227 -18.85 -1.42 2.35
CA GLU A 227 -17.88 -0.37 2.66
C GLU A 227 -16.47 -0.74 2.18
N ALA A 228 -16.03 -1.98 2.32
CA ALA A 228 -14.73 -2.45 1.84
C ALA A 228 -14.58 -2.27 0.33
N GLY A 229 -15.65 -2.52 -0.44
CA GLY A 229 -15.68 -2.31 -1.89
C GLY A 229 -15.50 -0.85 -2.34
N ARG A 230 -15.45 0.11 -1.42
CA ARG A 230 -15.26 1.55 -1.71
C ARG A 230 -13.82 2.02 -1.56
N TRP A 231 -12.94 1.17 -1.03
CA TRP A 231 -11.54 1.48 -0.81
C TRP A 231 -10.69 0.87 -1.92
N VAL A 232 -9.66 1.61 -2.34
CA VAL A 232 -8.63 1.10 -3.23
C VAL A 232 -7.27 1.27 -2.56
N LEU A 233 -6.35 0.35 -2.85
CA LEU A 233 -4.96 0.50 -2.42
C LEU A 233 -4.36 1.74 -3.09
N LEU A 234 -3.89 2.68 -2.26
CA LEU A 234 -3.07 3.80 -2.73
C LEU A 234 -1.62 3.36 -2.80
N ALA A 235 -1.09 2.80 -1.71
CA ALA A 235 0.28 2.35 -1.62
C ALA A 235 0.46 1.23 -0.60
N GLN A 236 1.42 0.36 -0.87
CA GLN A 236 1.91 -0.66 0.04
C GLN A 236 3.44 -0.57 0.11
N PHE A 237 3.98 -0.62 1.32
CA PHE A 237 5.43 -0.68 1.56
C PHE A 237 5.72 -1.83 2.52
N ASP A 238 6.46 -2.80 2.02
CA ASP A 238 6.80 -4.03 2.75
C ASP A 238 8.00 -3.80 3.68
N SER A 239 8.27 -4.76 4.56
CA SER A 239 9.56 -4.83 5.24
C SER A 239 10.64 -5.10 4.20
N ASP A 240 11.76 -4.41 4.31
CA ASP A 240 12.83 -4.43 3.32
C ASP A 240 14.18 -4.23 3.99
N GLU A 241 14.92 -5.33 4.13
CA GLU A 241 16.25 -5.35 4.74
C GLU A 241 17.28 -4.49 3.96
N ASP A 242 17.08 -4.26 2.65
CA ASP A 242 18.01 -3.43 1.87
C ASP A 242 17.96 -1.94 2.30
N VAL A 243 16.89 -1.54 3.00
CA VAL A 243 16.67 -0.18 3.51
C VAL A 243 16.36 -0.14 5.00
N ASP A 244 16.77 -1.17 5.74
CA ASP A 244 16.58 -1.27 7.20
C ASP A 244 15.12 -0.98 7.63
N MET A 245 14.12 -1.32 6.81
CA MET A 245 12.70 -1.17 7.15
C MET A 245 12.15 -2.48 7.68
N MET A 246 11.61 -2.47 8.89
CA MET A 246 11.01 -3.64 9.52
C MET A 246 9.68 -3.29 10.19
N TRP A 247 8.60 -3.93 9.77
CA TRP A 247 7.26 -3.66 10.31
C TRP A 247 6.78 -4.84 11.17
N GLY A 248 7.05 -4.79 12.47
CA GLY A 248 6.78 -5.93 13.35
C GLY A 248 7.65 -7.14 12.98
N ASP A 249 7.06 -8.33 12.87
CA ASP A 249 7.74 -9.52 12.34
C ASP A 249 7.50 -9.63 10.83
N CYS A 250 8.31 -8.90 10.04
CA CYS A 250 8.28 -8.92 8.56
C CYS A 250 6.89 -8.63 7.97
N GLY A 251 6.25 -7.57 8.46
CA GLY A 251 4.96 -7.09 7.97
C GLY A 251 5.05 -6.10 6.81
N ALA A 252 3.92 -5.47 6.51
CA ALA A 252 3.79 -4.42 5.50
C ALA A 252 2.83 -3.32 5.95
N LEU A 253 3.06 -2.11 5.41
CA LEU A 253 2.27 -0.92 5.60
C LEU A 253 1.32 -0.72 4.41
N TYR A 254 0.07 -0.36 4.67
CA TYR A 254 -0.94 -0.15 3.63
C TYR A 254 -1.66 1.19 3.81
N TRP A 255 -1.67 1.99 2.74
CA TRP A 255 -2.55 3.16 2.62
C TRP A 255 -3.65 2.84 1.63
N LEU A 256 -4.90 3.01 2.07
CA LEU A 256 -6.08 2.90 1.24
C LEU A 256 -6.80 4.24 1.17
N ILE A 257 -7.44 4.52 0.04
CA ILE A 257 -8.17 5.76 -0.18
C ILE A 257 -9.43 5.48 -0.99
N ARG A 258 -10.47 6.28 -0.81
CA ARG A 258 -11.64 6.21 -1.69
C ARG A 258 -11.32 6.87 -3.04
N PRO A 259 -11.79 6.31 -4.17
CA PRO A 259 -11.53 6.89 -5.49
C PRO A 259 -11.93 8.37 -5.63
N ASP A 260 -13.04 8.79 -5.02
CA ASP A 260 -13.51 10.19 -5.03
C ASP A 260 -12.63 11.14 -4.22
N ASP A 261 -11.95 10.64 -3.18
CA ASP A 261 -10.99 11.40 -2.38
C ASP A 261 -9.66 11.51 -3.13
N LEU A 262 -9.21 10.41 -3.76
CA LEU A 262 -8.02 10.38 -4.60
C LEU A 262 -8.13 11.33 -5.80
N ALA A 263 -9.23 11.26 -6.55
CA ALA A 263 -9.49 12.13 -7.70
C ALA A 263 -9.56 13.62 -7.32
N ALA A 264 -9.93 13.91 -6.08
CA ALA A 264 -10.00 15.27 -5.55
C ALA A 264 -8.73 15.71 -4.81
N GLY A 265 -7.68 14.88 -4.75
CA GLY A 265 -6.43 15.18 -4.06
C GLY A 265 -6.56 15.29 -2.53
N ARG A 266 -7.57 14.64 -1.94
CA ARG A 266 -7.83 14.65 -0.48
C ARG A 266 -7.04 13.56 0.24
N PHE A 267 -5.71 13.61 0.15
CA PHE A 267 -4.83 12.58 0.71
C PHE A 267 -4.88 12.49 2.25
N GLU A 268 -5.38 13.52 2.93
CA GLU A 268 -5.68 13.49 4.35
C GLU A 268 -6.85 12.54 4.71
N LYS A 269 -7.59 12.05 3.72
CA LYS A 269 -8.65 11.05 3.85
C LYS A 269 -8.17 9.61 3.63
N ALA A 270 -6.90 9.41 3.26
CA ALA A 270 -6.34 8.08 3.19
C ALA A 270 -6.38 7.43 4.59
N MET A 271 -6.82 6.19 4.65
CA MET A 271 -6.76 5.36 5.84
C MET A 271 -5.52 4.47 5.79
N PHE A 272 -5.01 4.17 6.96
CA PHE A 272 -3.81 3.37 7.14
C PHE A 272 -4.14 2.11 7.93
N THR A 273 -3.53 1.01 7.52
CA THR A 273 -3.42 -0.20 8.31
C THR A 273 -2.05 -0.84 8.06
N TRP A 274 -1.66 -1.76 8.91
CA TRP A 274 -0.44 -2.54 8.76
C TRP A 274 -0.72 -3.95 9.29
N GLN A 275 0.01 -4.92 8.77
CA GLN A 275 -0.12 -6.32 9.15
C GLN A 275 1.28 -6.92 9.24
N CYS A 276 1.52 -7.83 10.18
CA CYS A 276 2.78 -8.56 10.32
C CYS A 276 2.55 -10.04 10.62
N CYS A 277 3.61 -10.85 10.58
CA CYS A 277 3.53 -12.26 10.95
C CYS A 277 3.58 -12.48 12.47
#